data_AF-A0A9P5MVP3-F1
#
_entry.id   AF-A0A9P5MVP3-F1
#
_cell.length_a   1.000
_cell.length_b   1.000
_cell.length_c   1.000
_cell.angle_alpha   90.00
_cell.angle_beta   90.00
_cell.angle_gamma   90.00
#
_symmetry.space_group_name_H-M   'P 1'
#
loop_
_entity.id
_entity.type
_entity.pdbx_description
1 polymer ?
#
loop_
_entity_poly.entity_id
_entity_poly.type
_entity_poly.pdbx_seq_one_letter_code
_entity_poly.pdbx_strand_id
1 'polypeptide(L)'
;LLIDGYMSQSFGPNSAEDYLHHLLKIDQSGLNQSCQTLPRPDGLGVLFAIRTLREKLSTTPFTEDRDGRPLWLLDYSIVRTGTVIPQARWSPDNATDYRNHVTEAILQMPIFFMQKNGIIGLSLDDAINGRCQTLRDARMLAHLGGKTTTHIRIGWPGYNEFKRQVQIRDETPAKNPITIGKFAHHIGRSIEAFLRVSLLCNLCGINPIDIRIIGAIHVSAGSWMPILQLCDVWIF
;
A
#
# COMPACT_ATOMS: atom_id res chain seq x y z
N LEU A 1 -5.41 -12.62 -13.08
CA LEU A 1 -5.97 -12.06 -11.83
C LEU A 1 -5.05 -10.91 -11.43
N LEU A 2 -5.37 -9.65 -11.72
CA LEU A 2 -5.65 -8.61 -10.71
C LEU A 2 -5.85 -7.23 -11.37
N ILE A 3 -6.17 -7.21 -12.67
CA ILE A 3 -6.17 -6.00 -13.50
C ILE A 3 -7.12 -4.90 -12.97
N ASP A 4 -8.14 -5.29 -12.20
CA ASP A 4 -9.16 -4.40 -11.64
C ASP A 4 -8.84 -3.94 -10.21
N GLY A 5 -7.69 -4.35 -9.66
CA GLY A 5 -7.24 -4.01 -8.31
C GLY A 5 -6.56 -2.65 -8.22
N TYR A 6 -6.52 -2.07 -7.02
CA TYR A 6 -5.83 -0.80 -6.78
C TYR A 6 -4.34 -0.86 -7.13
N MET A 7 -3.66 -1.99 -6.93
CA MET A 7 -2.24 -2.14 -7.26
C MET A 7 -2.01 -2.11 -8.77
N SER A 8 -2.79 -2.86 -9.55
CA SER A 8 -2.66 -2.87 -11.01
C SER A 8 -2.98 -1.51 -11.63
N GLN A 9 -3.88 -0.75 -11.01
CA GLN A 9 -4.28 0.57 -11.48
C GLN A 9 -3.30 1.67 -11.04
N SER A 10 -2.63 1.46 -9.90
CA SER A 10 -1.52 2.32 -9.49
C SER A 10 -0.26 2.05 -10.29
N PHE A 11 0.15 0.80 -10.49
CA PHE A 11 1.51 0.51 -10.99
C PHE A 11 1.54 -0.11 -12.38
N GLY A 12 0.38 -0.40 -12.97
CA GLY A 12 0.24 -1.21 -14.17
C GLY A 12 0.13 -2.71 -13.83
N PRO A 13 -0.57 -3.50 -14.67
CA PRO A 13 -0.84 -4.91 -14.40
C PRO A 13 0.44 -5.75 -14.30
N ASN A 14 1.39 -5.56 -15.24
CA ASN A 14 2.66 -6.30 -15.25
C ASN A 14 3.50 -6.00 -14.00
N SER A 15 3.57 -4.73 -13.58
CA SER A 15 4.36 -4.35 -12.40
C SER A 15 3.71 -4.81 -11.09
N ALA A 16 2.38 -4.89 -11.02
CA ALA A 16 1.66 -5.45 -9.88
C ALA A 16 1.82 -6.98 -9.80
N GLU A 17 1.76 -7.67 -10.93
CA GLU A 17 2.04 -9.11 -11.01
C GLU A 17 3.47 -9.44 -10.60
N ASP A 18 4.46 -8.71 -11.12
CA ASP A 18 5.87 -8.83 -10.72
C ASP A 18 6.05 -8.58 -9.21
N TYR A 19 5.38 -7.58 -8.65
CA TYR A 19 5.39 -7.35 -7.20
C TYR A 19 4.86 -8.56 -6.42
N LEU A 20 3.74 -9.16 -6.85
CA LEU A 20 3.14 -10.29 -6.17
C LEU A 20 3.95 -11.57 -6.29
N HIS A 21 4.59 -11.80 -7.43
CA HIS A 21 5.58 -12.85 -7.60
C HIS A 21 6.69 -12.73 -6.53
N HIS A 22 7.24 -11.52 -6.36
CA HIS A 22 8.28 -11.26 -5.36
C HIS A 22 7.78 -11.30 -3.92
N LEU A 23 6.53 -10.90 -3.66
CA LEU A 23 5.91 -10.94 -2.33
C LEU A 23 5.70 -12.40 -1.89
N LEU A 24 5.13 -13.22 -2.76
CA LEU A 24 4.63 -14.55 -2.41
C LEU A 24 5.65 -15.66 -2.67
N LYS A 25 6.71 -15.37 -3.44
CA LYS A 25 7.74 -16.34 -3.86
C LYS A 25 7.13 -17.56 -4.55
N ILE A 26 6.11 -17.31 -5.38
CA ILE A 26 5.44 -18.29 -6.23
C ILE A 26 5.51 -17.79 -7.67
N ASP A 27 5.56 -18.73 -8.62
CA ASP A 27 5.50 -18.42 -10.04
C ASP A 27 4.10 -17.98 -10.47
N GLN A 28 3.98 -17.55 -11.73
CA GLN A 28 2.70 -17.10 -12.28
C GLN A 28 1.62 -18.20 -12.26
N SER A 29 2.01 -19.45 -12.48
CA SER A 29 1.09 -20.59 -12.45
C SER A 29 0.52 -20.81 -11.03
N GLY A 30 1.37 -20.75 -10.01
CA GLY A 30 0.99 -20.85 -8.61
C GLY A 30 0.11 -19.69 -8.15
N LEU A 31 0.38 -18.46 -8.63
CA LEU A 31 -0.44 -17.29 -8.31
C LEU A 31 -1.88 -17.46 -8.81
N ASN A 32 -2.06 -17.91 -10.05
CA ASN A 32 -3.38 -18.12 -10.64
C ASN A 32 -4.18 -19.23 -9.95
N GLN A 33 -3.50 -20.27 -9.44
CA GLN A 33 -4.16 -21.38 -8.72
C GLN A 33 -4.50 -21.03 -7.27
N SER A 34 -3.71 -20.17 -6.63
CA SER A 34 -3.81 -19.89 -5.18
C SER A 34 -4.62 -18.64 -4.87
N CYS A 35 -4.69 -17.68 -5.79
CA CYS A 35 -5.42 -16.43 -5.62
C CYS A 35 -6.93 -16.63 -5.81
N GLN A 36 -7.71 -15.99 -4.95
CA GLN A 36 -9.16 -16.11 -4.89
C GLN A 36 -9.79 -14.73 -4.90
N THR A 37 -10.92 -14.65 -5.60
CA THR A 37 -11.77 -13.46 -5.61
C THR A 37 -12.93 -13.71 -4.67
N LEU A 38 -13.08 -12.87 -3.66
CA LEU A 38 -14.11 -12.98 -2.64
C LEU A 38 -14.98 -11.71 -2.64
N PRO A 39 -16.30 -11.82 -2.43
CA PRO A 39 -17.14 -10.65 -2.27
C PRO A 39 -16.72 -9.89 -1.00
N ARG A 40 -16.72 -8.56 -1.06
CA ARG A 40 -16.48 -7.75 0.13
C ARG A 40 -17.67 -7.85 1.10
N PRO A 41 -17.43 -7.80 2.43
CA PRO A 41 -18.52 -7.79 3.41
C PRO A 41 -19.51 -6.64 3.27
N ASP A 42 -19.08 -5.52 2.67
CA ASP A 42 -19.91 -4.34 2.43
C ASP A 42 -20.69 -4.39 1.10
N GLY A 43 -20.49 -5.42 0.28
CA GLY A 43 -21.14 -5.56 -1.02
C GLY A 43 -20.66 -4.60 -2.12
N LEU A 44 -19.66 -3.77 -1.86
CA LEU A 44 -19.21 -2.72 -2.80
C LEU A 44 -18.16 -3.19 -3.82
N GLY A 45 -17.96 -4.50 -3.96
CA GLY A 45 -17.02 -5.08 -4.91
C GLY A 45 -16.42 -6.39 -4.41
N VAL A 46 -15.22 -6.69 -4.87
CA VAL A 46 -14.48 -7.90 -4.49
C VAL A 46 -13.14 -7.56 -3.84
N LEU A 47 -12.61 -8.52 -3.11
CA LEU A 47 -11.24 -8.53 -2.62
C LEU A 47 -10.51 -9.73 -3.20
N PHE A 48 -9.21 -9.58 -3.36
CA PHE A 48 -8.32 -10.62 -3.84
C PHE A 48 -7.50 -11.13 -2.67
N ALA A 49 -7.52 -12.44 -2.43
CA ALA A 49 -6.84 -13.06 -1.31
C ALA A 49 -6.13 -14.34 -1.73
N ILE A 50 -5.17 -14.81 -0.92
CA ILE A 50 -4.46 -16.08 -1.12
C ILE A 50 -4.61 -16.98 0.10
N ARG A 51 -4.75 -18.30 -0.12
CA ARG A 51 -4.87 -19.32 0.96
C ARG A 51 -3.55 -19.86 1.49
N THR A 52 -2.48 -19.76 0.70
CA THR A 52 -1.20 -20.39 1.04
C THR A 52 -0.10 -19.36 0.97
N LEU A 53 0.41 -18.96 2.12
CA LEU A 53 1.70 -18.31 2.21
C LEU A 53 2.76 -19.38 2.48
N ARG A 54 3.91 -19.29 1.82
CA ARG A 54 5.11 -19.98 2.32
C ARG A 54 5.42 -19.44 3.72
N GLU A 55 5.85 -20.31 4.63
CA GLU A 55 6.05 -20.11 6.08
C GLU A 55 6.88 -18.87 6.51
N LYS A 56 7.44 -18.11 5.56
CA LYS A 56 8.34 -16.97 5.81
C LYS A 56 7.65 -15.63 6.00
N LEU A 57 6.34 -15.51 5.77
CA LEU A 57 5.61 -14.26 5.97
C LEU A 57 5.06 -14.20 7.40
N SER A 58 5.66 -13.37 8.24
CA SER A 58 5.19 -13.09 9.61
C SER A 58 4.01 -12.13 9.58
N THR A 59 2.88 -12.58 9.04
CA THR A 59 1.66 -11.78 8.92
C THR A 59 0.45 -12.55 9.42
N THR A 60 -0.33 -11.88 10.28
CA THR A 60 -1.62 -12.39 10.72
C THR A 60 -2.53 -12.53 9.49
N PRO A 61 -3.28 -13.63 9.36
CA PRO A 61 -4.31 -13.76 8.33
C PRO A 61 -5.28 -12.57 8.38
N PHE A 62 -5.77 -12.16 7.20
CA PHE A 62 -6.80 -11.13 7.09
C PHE A 62 -8.16 -11.66 7.56
N THR A 63 -8.48 -12.89 7.20
CA THR A 63 -9.72 -13.60 7.60
C THR A 63 -9.49 -15.10 7.45
N GLU A 64 -10.49 -15.90 7.80
CA GLU A 64 -10.56 -17.31 7.45
C GLU A 64 -11.61 -17.53 6.34
N ASP A 65 -11.44 -18.59 5.56
CA ASP A 65 -12.44 -19.07 4.60
C ASP A 65 -13.55 -19.90 5.30
N ARG A 66 -14.49 -20.44 4.53
CA ARG A 66 -15.59 -21.27 5.06
C ARG A 66 -15.12 -22.56 5.76
N ASP A 67 -13.93 -23.02 5.44
CA ASP A 67 -13.30 -24.21 6.00
C ASP A 67 -12.38 -23.87 7.19
N GLY A 68 -12.38 -22.61 7.65
CA GLY A 68 -11.51 -22.13 8.73
C GLY A 68 -10.04 -21.95 8.31
N ARG A 69 -9.74 -21.94 7.01
CA ARG A 69 -8.36 -21.78 6.53
C ARG A 69 -8.00 -20.31 6.42
N PRO A 70 -6.79 -19.92 6.82
CA PRO A 70 -6.37 -18.53 6.78
C PRO A 70 -6.30 -17.99 5.34
N LEU A 71 -6.73 -16.74 5.18
CA LEU A 71 -6.68 -15.98 3.94
C LEU A 71 -5.89 -14.70 4.18
N TRP A 72 -4.99 -14.37 3.26
CA TRP A 72 -4.24 -13.12 3.27
C TRP A 72 -4.68 -12.22 2.14
N LEU A 73 -5.00 -10.97 2.47
CA LEU A 73 -5.47 -9.97 1.53
C LEU A 73 -4.32 -9.49 0.64
N LEU A 74 -4.51 -9.57 -0.68
CA LEU A 74 -3.59 -9.06 -1.69
C LEU A 74 -4.02 -7.68 -2.17
N ASP A 75 -5.28 -7.53 -2.57
CA ASP A 75 -5.80 -6.28 -3.14
C ASP A 75 -7.32 -6.16 -2.94
N TYR A 76 -7.86 -4.97 -3.22
CA TYR A 76 -9.28 -4.72 -3.40
C TYR A 76 -9.57 -4.34 -4.85
N SER A 77 -10.71 -4.78 -5.38
CA SER A 77 -11.21 -4.20 -6.63
C SER A 77 -11.54 -2.72 -6.43
N ILE A 78 -11.27 -1.90 -7.45
CA ILE A 78 -11.67 -0.49 -7.42
C ILE A 78 -13.18 -0.38 -7.28
N VAL A 79 -13.61 0.39 -6.28
CA VAL A 79 -14.96 0.95 -6.22
C VAL A 79 -14.90 2.28 -6.95
N ARG A 80 -15.82 2.54 -7.90
CA ARG A 80 -15.81 3.74 -8.76
C ARG A 80 -16.12 5.03 -7.97
N THR A 81 -15.22 5.42 -7.08
CA THR A 81 -15.29 6.62 -6.23
C THR A 81 -14.25 7.68 -6.62
N GLY A 82 -13.64 7.54 -7.81
CA GLY A 82 -12.60 8.44 -8.30
C GLY A 82 -11.46 7.72 -9.02
N THR A 83 -10.49 8.47 -9.52
CA THR A 83 -9.37 7.97 -10.33
C THR A 83 -8.19 7.57 -9.46
N VAL A 84 -7.73 6.32 -9.59
CA VAL A 84 -6.47 5.87 -8.98
C VAL A 84 -5.31 6.55 -9.72
N ILE A 85 -4.38 7.14 -8.97
CA ILE A 85 -3.25 7.88 -9.55
C ILE A 85 -2.21 6.85 -10.01
N PRO A 86 -1.95 6.73 -11.32
CA PRO A 86 -0.91 5.84 -11.80
C PRO A 86 0.45 6.35 -11.29
N GLN A 87 1.37 5.46 -10.99
CA GLN A 87 2.69 5.74 -10.43
C GLN A 87 3.72 4.81 -11.05
N ALA A 88 4.90 5.34 -11.36
CA ALA A 88 6.04 4.51 -11.73
C ALA A 88 6.51 3.74 -10.49
N ARG A 89 6.34 2.41 -10.48
CA ARG A 89 6.80 1.58 -9.35
C ARG A 89 8.31 1.69 -9.22
N TRP A 90 8.77 2.09 -8.03
CA TRP A 90 10.18 2.14 -7.72
C TRP A 90 10.78 0.73 -7.63
N SER A 91 12.00 0.59 -8.14
CA SER A 91 12.83 -0.60 -8.04
C SER A 91 14.29 -0.17 -7.89
N PRO A 92 15.16 -0.93 -7.20
CA PRO A 92 16.60 -0.70 -7.28
C PRO A 92 17.09 -0.86 -8.72
N ASP A 93 18.02 0.01 -9.15
CA ASP A 93 18.54 0.02 -10.53
C ASP A 93 19.61 -1.04 -10.78
N ASN A 94 20.40 -1.40 -9.76
CA ASN A 94 21.47 -2.39 -9.91
C ASN A 94 21.02 -3.79 -9.47
N ALA A 95 21.57 -4.80 -10.14
CA ALA A 95 21.18 -6.20 -9.95
C ALA A 95 21.42 -6.71 -8.52
N THR A 96 22.48 -6.24 -7.86
CA THR A 96 22.82 -6.64 -6.50
C THR A 96 21.77 -6.14 -5.49
N ASP A 97 21.43 -4.87 -5.55
CA ASP A 97 20.41 -4.26 -4.68
C ASP A 97 19.03 -4.81 -5.00
N TYR A 98 18.73 -5.07 -6.28
CA TYR A 98 17.49 -5.72 -6.69
C TYR A 98 17.36 -7.10 -6.04
N ARG A 99 18.42 -7.91 -6.14
CA ARG A 99 18.48 -9.23 -5.50
C ARG A 99 18.30 -9.12 -3.97
N ASN A 100 19.08 -8.26 -3.32
CA ASN A 100 19.11 -8.13 -1.86
C ASN A 100 17.83 -7.53 -1.27
N HIS A 101 17.15 -6.66 -2.00
CA HIS A 101 16.01 -5.88 -1.48
C HIS A 101 14.67 -6.25 -2.10
N VAL A 102 14.62 -7.05 -3.16
CA VAL A 102 13.37 -7.48 -3.81
C VAL A 102 13.32 -9.00 -3.92
N THR A 103 14.26 -9.62 -4.63
CA THR A 103 14.18 -11.05 -4.96
C THR A 103 14.40 -11.96 -3.76
N GLU A 104 15.44 -11.71 -2.96
CA GLU A 104 15.76 -12.52 -1.78
C GLU A 104 15.20 -11.93 -0.48
N ALA A 105 14.73 -10.68 -0.53
CA ALA A 105 14.08 -10.02 0.59
C ALA A 105 12.72 -10.65 0.92
N ILE A 106 12.36 -10.59 2.20
CA ILE A 106 11.01 -10.87 2.70
C ILE A 106 10.21 -9.57 2.64
N LEU A 107 9.43 -9.41 1.57
CA LEU A 107 8.50 -8.29 1.45
C LEU A 107 7.35 -8.46 2.45
N GLN A 108 6.71 -7.36 2.79
CA GLN A 108 5.60 -7.34 3.75
C GLN A 108 4.30 -7.23 2.96
N MET A 109 3.23 -7.80 3.50
CA MET A 109 1.90 -7.69 2.89
C MET A 109 1.48 -6.22 2.75
N PRO A 110 0.71 -5.88 1.70
CA PRO A 110 0.12 -4.56 1.57
C PRO A 110 -0.66 -4.16 2.83
N ILE A 111 -0.55 -2.89 3.21
CA ILE A 111 -1.33 -2.32 4.32
C ILE A 111 -2.39 -1.42 3.69
N PHE A 112 -3.64 -1.89 3.68
CA PHE A 112 -4.79 -1.09 3.25
C PHE A 112 -5.40 -0.32 4.42
N PHE A 113 -5.78 0.92 4.19
CA PHE A 113 -6.39 1.77 5.21
C PHE A 113 -7.90 1.61 5.19
N MET A 114 -8.42 0.67 5.96
CA MET A 114 -9.86 0.44 6.09
C MET A 114 -10.45 1.31 7.20
N GLN A 115 -11.49 2.08 6.90
CA GLN A 115 -12.24 2.82 7.91
C GLN A 115 -13.21 1.89 8.66
N LYS A 116 -13.64 2.32 9.85
CA LYS A 116 -14.62 1.59 10.68
C LYS A 116 -15.96 1.37 9.97
N ASN A 117 -16.35 2.29 9.09
CA ASN A 117 -17.56 2.20 8.26
C ASN A 117 -17.39 1.34 6.99
N GLY A 118 -16.24 0.71 6.78
CA GLY A 118 -15.97 -0.13 5.60
C GLY A 118 -15.46 0.61 4.36
N ILE A 119 -15.35 1.94 4.41
CA ILE A 119 -14.76 2.71 3.31
C ILE A 119 -13.24 2.47 3.27
N ILE A 120 -12.72 2.23 2.08
CA ILE A 120 -11.27 2.09 1.85
C ILE A 120 -10.66 3.47 1.63
N GLY A 121 -9.56 3.69 2.34
CA GLY A 121 -8.69 4.84 2.27
C GLY A 121 -8.91 5.86 3.37
N LEU A 122 -7.90 6.72 3.55
CA LEU A 122 -7.89 7.85 4.47
C LEU A 122 -7.71 9.14 3.67
N SER A 123 -8.43 10.22 4.01
CA SER A 123 -8.19 11.51 3.37
C SER A 123 -6.75 11.96 3.65
N LEU A 124 -6.10 12.61 2.67
CA LEU A 124 -4.75 13.13 2.86
C LEU A 124 -4.72 14.16 4.00
N ASP A 125 -5.75 15.00 4.11
CA ASP A 125 -5.87 15.98 5.20
C ASP A 125 -5.90 15.31 6.58
N ASP A 126 -6.68 14.23 6.75
CA ASP A 126 -6.68 13.48 8.02
C ASP A 126 -5.34 12.81 8.29
N ALA A 127 -4.71 12.25 7.27
CA ALA A 127 -3.39 11.65 7.40
C ALA A 127 -2.34 12.69 7.84
N ILE A 128 -2.28 13.85 7.19
CA ILE A 128 -1.36 14.95 7.52
C ILE A 128 -1.52 15.38 8.97
N ASN A 129 -2.76 15.53 9.43
CA ASN A 129 -3.07 15.99 10.79
C ASN A 129 -3.08 14.86 11.84
N GLY A 130 -2.79 13.62 11.44
CA GLY A 130 -2.77 12.47 12.34
C GLY A 130 -4.14 12.04 12.86
N ARG A 131 -5.22 12.45 12.19
CA ARG A 131 -6.62 12.12 12.52
C ARG A 131 -7.01 10.74 12.00
N CYS A 132 -6.30 9.71 12.46
CA CYS A 132 -6.45 8.35 11.98
C CYS A 132 -7.45 7.51 12.81
N GLN A 133 -8.26 8.13 13.69
CA GLN A 133 -9.14 7.41 14.61
C GLN A 133 -10.33 6.72 13.92
N THR A 134 -10.61 7.10 12.68
CA THR A 134 -11.61 6.48 11.80
C THR A 134 -11.13 5.17 11.20
N LEU A 135 -9.81 4.92 11.15
CA LEU A 135 -9.27 3.63 10.70
C LEU A 135 -9.64 2.52 11.69
N ARG A 136 -10.07 1.38 11.15
CA ARG A 136 -10.43 0.17 11.91
C ARG A 136 -9.27 -0.29 12.78
N ASP A 137 -8.09 -0.39 12.17
CA ASP A 137 -6.89 -0.96 12.80
C ASP A 137 -5.88 0.11 13.23
N ALA A 138 -6.32 1.35 13.46
CA ALA A 138 -5.44 2.51 13.73
C ALA A 138 -4.41 2.28 14.85
N ARG A 139 -4.79 1.46 15.85
CA ARG A 139 -3.99 1.15 17.05
C ARG A 139 -3.19 -0.14 16.91
N MET A 140 -3.43 -0.94 15.88
CA MET A 140 -2.65 -2.16 15.61
C MET A 140 -1.23 -1.78 15.18
N LEU A 141 -0.26 -2.62 15.54
CA LEU A 141 1.13 -2.46 15.10
C LEU A 141 1.23 -2.63 13.59
N ALA A 142 1.98 -1.76 12.92
CA ALA A 142 2.21 -1.88 11.48
C ALA A 142 3.35 -2.90 11.22
N HIS A 143 3.10 -3.86 10.33
CA HIS A 143 4.08 -4.89 9.96
C HIS A 143 5.05 -4.31 8.91
N LEU A 144 6.06 -3.57 9.38
CA LEU A 144 6.99 -2.79 8.54
C LEU A 144 8.36 -3.46 8.36
N GLY A 145 8.44 -4.78 8.54
CA GLY A 145 9.66 -5.57 8.30
C GLY A 145 10.76 -5.41 9.36
N GLY A 146 10.40 -5.00 10.57
CA GLY A 146 11.29 -5.00 11.75
C GLY A 146 12.45 -3.99 11.74
N LYS A 147 12.54 -3.13 10.70
CA LYS A 147 13.57 -2.09 10.60
C LYS A 147 13.31 -0.94 11.60
N THR A 148 14.28 -0.04 11.75
CA THR A 148 14.14 1.20 12.54
C THR A 148 13.59 2.35 11.70
N THR A 149 13.95 2.38 10.42
CA THR A 149 13.50 3.39 9.46
C THR A 149 13.06 2.73 8.16
N THR A 150 12.30 3.48 7.37
CA THR A 150 11.91 3.11 6.01
C THR A 150 11.81 4.34 5.11
N HIS A 151 11.85 4.16 3.81
CA HIS A 151 11.59 5.22 2.84
C HIS A 151 10.14 5.16 2.36
N ILE A 152 9.45 6.29 2.37
CA ILE A 152 8.23 6.49 1.59
C ILE A 152 8.65 7.07 0.25
N ARG A 153 8.28 6.39 -0.84
CA ARG A 153 8.58 6.78 -2.22
C ARG A 153 7.30 7.12 -2.97
N ILE A 154 7.35 8.14 -3.83
CA ILE A 154 6.23 8.59 -4.65
C ILE A 154 6.74 8.73 -6.08
N GLY A 155 6.11 7.98 -7.00
CA GLY A 155 6.45 7.96 -8.42
C GLY A 155 5.38 8.67 -9.24
N TRP A 156 5.05 9.93 -8.92
CA TRP A 156 3.93 10.64 -9.52
C TRP A 156 4.16 10.90 -11.03
N PRO A 157 3.13 10.74 -11.91
CA PRO A 157 3.28 10.93 -13.35
C PRO A 157 3.76 12.33 -13.72
N GLY A 158 4.82 12.40 -14.53
CA GLY A 158 5.39 13.68 -14.97
C GLY A 158 6.33 14.35 -13.97
N TYR A 159 6.61 13.72 -12.83
CA TYR A 159 7.58 14.21 -11.85
C TYR A 159 8.71 13.21 -11.63
N ASN A 160 9.86 13.73 -11.21
CA ASN A 160 10.94 12.89 -10.72
C ASN A 160 10.52 12.15 -9.46
N GLU A 161 11.13 10.99 -9.24
CA GLU A 161 10.91 10.19 -8.04
C GLU A 161 11.16 11.03 -6.77
N PHE A 162 10.18 11.04 -5.86
CA PHE A 162 10.32 11.62 -4.54
C PHE A 162 10.54 10.52 -3.51
N LYS A 163 11.46 10.75 -2.58
CA LYS A 163 11.70 9.85 -1.44
C LYS A 163 11.86 10.61 -0.15
N ARG A 164 11.31 10.06 0.94
CA ARG A 164 11.48 10.59 2.29
C ARG A 164 11.68 9.45 3.29
N GLN A 165 12.72 9.54 4.11
CA GLN A 165 12.95 8.59 5.20
C GLN A 165 12.07 8.94 6.41
N VAL A 166 11.49 7.93 7.05
CA VAL A 166 10.68 8.04 8.26
C VAL A 166 11.09 6.99 9.29
N GLN A 167 10.89 7.31 10.58
CA GLN A 167 11.07 6.35 11.67
C GLN A 167 9.86 5.42 11.74
N ILE A 168 10.10 4.13 11.96
CA ILE A 168 9.06 3.11 12.06
C ILE A 168 9.10 2.35 13.40
N ARG A 169 9.84 2.91 14.36
CA ARG A 169 9.79 2.53 15.77
C ARG A 169 9.41 3.75 16.60
N ASP A 170 8.67 3.51 17.68
CA ASP A 170 8.32 4.54 18.64
C ASP A 170 9.56 5.03 19.42
N GLU A 171 9.38 6.12 20.15
CA GLU A 171 10.46 6.72 20.93
C GLU A 171 10.67 6.04 22.29
N THR A 172 9.83 5.07 22.65
CA THR A 172 9.92 4.37 23.93
C THR A 172 11.26 3.64 24.07
N PRO A 173 11.71 3.33 25.29
CA PRO A 173 12.93 2.55 25.49
C PRO A 173 12.91 1.19 24.78
N ALA A 174 11.73 0.57 24.66
CA ALA A 174 11.54 -0.71 23.98
C ALA A 174 11.61 -0.60 22.44
N LYS A 175 11.51 0.61 21.88
CA LYS A 175 11.51 0.88 20.43
C LYS A 175 10.53 -0.02 19.69
N ASN A 176 9.27 -0.02 20.13
CA ASN A 176 8.24 -0.86 19.54
C ASN A 176 7.93 -0.40 18.11
N PRO A 177 7.46 -1.29 17.22
CA PRO A 177 6.93 -0.88 15.93
C PRO A 177 5.84 0.18 16.07
N ILE A 178 5.78 1.13 15.13
CA ILE A 178 4.70 2.13 15.10
C ILE A 178 3.35 1.50 14.76
N THR A 179 2.27 2.17 15.11
CA THR A 179 0.91 1.73 14.74
C THR A 179 0.57 2.05 13.28
N ILE A 180 -0.47 1.40 12.73
CA ILE A 180 -1.01 1.69 11.39
C ILE A 180 -1.41 3.17 11.27
N GLY A 181 -2.05 3.76 12.28
CA GLY A 181 -2.40 5.18 12.27
C GLY A 181 -1.18 6.09 12.21
N LYS A 182 -0.11 5.77 12.95
CA LYS A 182 1.14 6.53 12.88
C LYS A 182 1.86 6.36 11.54
N PHE A 183 1.78 5.17 10.94
CA PHE A 183 2.31 4.91 9.61
C PHE A 183 1.55 5.71 8.53
N ALA A 184 0.21 5.70 8.56
CA ALA A 184 -0.64 6.51 7.68
C ALA A 184 -0.29 8.01 7.81
N HIS A 185 -0.06 8.50 9.03
CA HIS A 185 0.39 9.86 9.27
C HIS A 185 1.76 10.18 8.63
N HIS A 186 2.74 9.26 8.75
CA HIS A 186 4.04 9.42 8.08
C HIS A 186 3.92 9.46 6.55
N ILE A 187 3.02 8.66 5.97
CA ILE A 187 2.72 8.71 4.54
C ILE A 187 2.10 10.07 4.19
N GLY A 188 1.08 10.52 4.92
CA GLY A 188 0.42 11.81 4.67
C GLY A 188 1.40 12.98 4.69
N ARG A 189 2.28 13.04 5.70
CA ARG A 189 3.34 14.06 5.78
C ARG A 189 4.36 13.94 4.64
N SER A 190 4.63 12.73 4.13
CA SER A 190 5.53 12.53 2.99
C SER A 190 4.92 13.02 1.69
N ILE A 191 3.62 12.77 1.48
CA ILE A 191 2.88 13.30 0.34
C ILE A 191 2.80 14.81 0.43
N GLU A 192 2.49 15.40 1.59
CA GLU A 192 2.50 16.85 1.77
C GLU A 192 3.84 17.49 1.40
N ALA A 193 4.96 16.88 1.83
CA ALA A 193 6.30 17.34 1.48
C ALA A 193 6.55 17.26 -0.02
N PHE A 194 6.10 16.19 -0.69
CA PHE A 194 6.14 16.07 -2.14
C PHE A 194 5.33 17.18 -2.82
N LEU A 195 4.06 17.38 -2.44
CA LEU A 195 3.19 18.40 -3.05
C LEU A 195 3.77 19.81 -2.89
N ARG A 196 4.40 20.12 -1.75
CA ARG A 196 5.05 21.43 -1.52
C ARG A 196 6.24 21.70 -2.43
N VAL A 197 6.96 20.66 -2.88
CA VAL A 197 8.15 20.82 -3.73
C VAL A 197 7.78 20.68 -5.22
N SER A 198 6.84 19.78 -5.53
CA SER A 198 6.50 19.41 -6.90
C SER A 198 5.32 20.21 -7.47
N LEU A 199 4.36 20.62 -6.64
CA LEU A 199 3.16 21.36 -7.08
C LEU A 199 3.25 22.88 -6.85
N LEU A 200 4.45 23.43 -6.64
CA LEU A 200 4.67 24.89 -6.72
C LEU A 200 4.23 25.48 -8.07
N CYS A 201 4.05 24.65 -9.09
CA CYS A 201 3.23 24.97 -10.25
C CYS A 201 1.74 24.82 -9.89
N ASN A 202 1.11 25.91 -9.45
CA ASN A 202 -0.34 26.11 -9.26
C ASN A 202 -1.22 25.76 -10.50
N LEU A 203 -0.68 25.10 -11.52
CA LEU A 203 -1.31 24.80 -12.81
C LEU A 203 -2.12 23.50 -12.80
N CYS A 204 -2.03 22.66 -11.77
CA CYS A 204 -2.72 21.36 -11.77
C CYS A 204 -4.07 21.33 -11.03
N GLY A 205 -4.41 22.35 -10.24
CA GLY A 205 -5.73 22.45 -9.59
C GLY A 205 -6.07 21.33 -8.59
N ILE A 206 -5.16 20.40 -8.29
CA ILE A 206 -5.38 19.29 -7.36
C ILE A 206 -5.25 19.82 -5.94
N ASN A 207 -6.37 19.84 -5.20
CA ASN A 207 -6.35 20.20 -3.80
C ASN A 207 -5.98 18.96 -2.96
N PRO A 208 -5.13 19.08 -1.93
CA PRO A 208 -4.88 17.97 -0.99
C PRO A 208 -6.13 17.29 -0.44
N ILE A 209 -7.25 18.03 -0.30
CA ILE A 209 -8.54 17.46 0.14
C ILE A 209 -9.10 16.41 -0.85
N ASP A 210 -8.71 16.49 -2.12
CA ASP A 210 -9.15 15.58 -3.17
C ASP A 210 -8.33 14.29 -3.17
N ILE A 211 -7.25 14.19 -2.40
CA ILE A 211 -6.40 13.00 -2.38
C ILE A 211 -6.81 12.07 -1.24
N ARG A 212 -7.06 10.81 -1.58
CA ARG A 212 -7.25 9.70 -0.65
C ARG A 212 -6.08 8.73 -0.72
N ILE A 213 -5.55 8.36 0.44
CA ILE A 213 -4.52 7.35 0.59
C ILE A 213 -5.21 6.01 0.83
N ILE A 214 -5.17 5.12 -0.16
CA ILE A 214 -5.84 3.81 -0.12
C ILE A 214 -5.09 2.84 0.80
N GLY A 215 -3.76 2.92 0.78
CA GLY A 215 -2.88 2.02 1.51
C GLY A 215 -1.44 2.23 1.08
N ALA A 216 -0.58 1.25 1.37
CA ALA A 216 0.79 1.22 0.90
C ALA A 216 1.30 -0.20 0.65
N ILE A 217 2.19 -0.35 -0.32
CA ILE A 217 2.86 -1.60 -0.68
C ILE A 217 4.36 -1.54 -0.38
N HIS A 218 4.93 -2.65 0.10
CA HIS A 218 6.36 -2.77 0.38
C HIS A 218 7.13 -3.16 -0.88
N VAL A 219 7.48 -2.17 -1.71
CA VAL A 219 8.10 -2.39 -3.04
C VAL A 219 9.53 -2.94 -2.98
N SER A 220 10.23 -2.73 -1.86
CA SER A 220 11.53 -3.33 -1.57
C SER A 220 11.79 -3.28 -0.07
N ALA A 221 12.73 -4.08 0.43
CA ALA A 221 13.13 -4.06 1.83
C ALA A 221 13.57 -2.66 2.29
N GLY A 222 12.69 -1.95 2.99
CA GLY A 222 12.92 -0.59 3.49
C GLY A 222 12.43 0.52 2.56
N SER A 223 11.60 0.22 1.56
CA SER A 223 10.86 1.20 0.77
C SER A 223 9.40 0.82 0.63
N TRP A 224 8.51 1.77 0.91
CA TRP A 224 7.07 1.66 0.74
C TRP A 224 6.57 2.71 -0.25
N MET A 225 5.60 2.33 -1.08
CA MET A 225 4.91 3.26 -1.97
C MET A 225 3.43 3.33 -1.61
N PRO A 226 2.85 4.53 -1.47
CA PRO A 226 1.43 4.68 -1.21
C PRO A 226 0.63 4.38 -2.49
N ILE A 227 -0.59 3.88 -2.30
CA ILE A 227 -1.62 3.80 -3.34
C ILE A 227 -2.50 5.04 -3.16
N LEU A 228 -2.65 5.84 -4.21
CA LEU A 228 -3.32 7.13 -4.16
C LEU A 228 -4.54 7.15 -5.09
N GLN A 229 -5.59 7.84 -4.67
CA GLN A 229 -6.80 8.06 -5.46
C GLN A 229 -7.20 9.53 -5.37
N LEU A 230 -7.61 10.12 -6.49
CA LEU A 230 -8.30 11.40 -6.53
C LEU A 230 -9.81 11.19 -6.37
N CYS A 231 -10.40 11.85 -5.39
CA CYS A 231 -11.84 11.94 -5.18
C CYS A 231 -12.41 12.97 -6.14
N ASP A 232 -13.54 12.66 -6.77
CA ASP A 232 -14.37 13.60 -7.56
C ASP A 232 -13.70 14.28 -8.77
N VAL A 233 -12.48 13.86 -9.16
CA VAL A 233 -11.80 14.31 -10.38
C VAL A 233 -11.60 13.13 -11.33
N TRP A 234 -12.27 13.17 -12.49
CA TRP A 234 -12.03 12.25 -13.60
C TRP A 234 -10.93 12.85 -14.48
N ILE A 235 -9.72 12.30 -14.40
CA ILE A 235 -8.67 12.60 -15.37
C ILE A 235 -8.96 11.76 -16.63
N PHE A 236 -9.27 12.43 -17.74
CA PHE A 236 -9.44 11.83 -19.07
C PHE A 236 -8.09 11.73 -19.78
#